data_AF-A0A662HHT8-F1
#
_entry.id   AF-A0A662HHT8-F1
#
_cell.length_a   1.000
_cell.length_b   1.000
_cell.length_c   1.000
_cell.angle_alpha   90.00
_cell.angle_beta   90.00
_cell.angle_gamma   90.00
#
_symmetry.space_group_name_H-M   'P 1'
#
loop_
_entity.id
_entity.type
_entity.pdbx_description
1 polymer ?
#
loop_
_entity_poly.entity_id
_entity_poly.type
_entity_poly.pdbx_seq_one_letter_code
_entity_poly.pdbx_strand_id
1 'polypeptide(L)'
;MKAKKLIIVSADWDPLHKKLVKVAQKISAEYNLEIEELKEDWIFLTKYGEKDELGGADIPQIFLELKNGKIIHIMTKMPISEQGKIDEEKAIKILKEKIESILREKT
;
A
#
# COMPACT_ATOMS: atom_id res chain seq x y z
N MET A 1 -12.21 -5.87 -12.37
CA MET A 1 -12.64 -4.75 -11.48
C MET A 1 -11.94 -3.45 -11.89
N LYS A 2 -12.28 -2.26 -11.36
CA LYS A 2 -11.53 -1.01 -11.62
C LYS A 2 -10.99 -0.43 -10.31
N ALA A 3 -9.70 -0.12 -10.30
CA ALA A 3 -9.06 0.63 -9.23
C ALA A 3 -9.50 2.10 -9.24
N LYS A 4 -9.51 2.73 -8.06
CA LYS A 4 -9.90 4.12 -7.86
C LYS A 4 -8.77 4.92 -7.21
N LYS A 5 -8.23 4.43 -6.10
CA LYS A 5 -7.35 5.20 -5.23
C LYS A 5 -6.36 4.31 -4.49
N LEU A 6 -5.16 4.82 -4.24
CA LEU A 6 -4.20 4.28 -3.28
C LEU A 6 -4.35 5.02 -1.96
N ILE A 7 -4.46 4.28 -0.86
CA ILE A 7 -4.51 4.84 0.48
C ILE A 7 -3.21 4.42 1.19
N ILE A 8 -2.52 5.37 1.78
CA ILE A 8 -1.28 5.15 2.53
C ILE A 8 -1.56 5.45 3.98
N VAL A 9 -1.38 4.48 4.87
CA VAL A 9 -1.41 4.72 6.31
C VAL A 9 0.02 4.70 6.83
N SER A 10 0.48 5.81 7.39
CA SER A 10 1.87 5.98 7.83
C SER A 10 1.96 7.05 8.92
N ALA A 11 3.17 7.35 9.38
CA ALA A 11 3.44 8.43 10.32
C ALA A 11 4.60 9.28 9.81
N ASP A 12 4.63 10.57 10.17
CA ASP A 12 5.70 11.48 9.74
C ASP A 12 7.07 11.11 10.32
N TRP A 13 7.07 10.46 11.49
CA TRP A 13 8.27 9.98 12.16
C TRP A 13 8.80 8.67 11.57
N ASP A 14 8.02 7.98 10.73
CA ASP A 14 8.42 6.71 10.14
C ASP A 14 9.49 6.92 9.06
N PRO A 15 10.66 6.25 9.15
CA PRO A 15 11.76 6.45 8.22
C PRO A 15 11.45 5.97 6.79
N LEU A 16 10.44 5.09 6.62
CA LEU A 16 10.03 4.57 5.32
C LEU A 16 8.95 5.42 4.67
N HIS A 17 8.29 6.31 5.42
CA HIS A 17 7.22 7.19 4.96
C HIS A 17 7.51 7.80 3.57
N LYS A 18 8.60 8.57 3.45
CA LYS A 18 8.96 9.26 2.20
C LYS A 18 9.17 8.31 1.03
N LYS A 19 9.77 7.14 1.28
CA LYS A 19 10.04 6.14 0.24
C LYS A 19 8.74 5.49 -0.23
N LEU A 20 7.84 5.21 0.71
CA LEU A 20 6.57 4.56 0.45
C LEU A 20 5.62 5.48 -0.33
N VAL A 21 5.56 6.76 0.04
CA VAL A 21 4.83 7.80 -0.72
C VAL A 21 5.36 7.92 -2.13
N LYS A 22 6.68 7.97 -2.31
CA LYS A 22 7.30 8.03 -3.65
C LYS A 22 6.95 6.82 -4.51
N VAL A 23 6.95 5.61 -3.94
CA VAL A 23 6.55 4.38 -4.63
C VAL A 23 5.06 4.43 -5.00
N ALA A 24 4.19 4.80 -4.07
CA ALA A 24 2.76 4.93 -4.31
C ALA A 24 2.45 5.98 -5.39
N GLN A 25 3.14 7.12 -5.39
CA GLN A 25 3.01 8.16 -6.42
C GLN A 25 3.33 7.65 -7.82
N LYS A 26 4.39 6.84 -7.98
CA LYS A 26 4.72 6.22 -9.26
C LYS A 26 3.61 5.29 -9.74
N ILE A 27 3.10 4.42 -8.87
CA ILE A 27 1.99 3.52 -9.19
C ILE A 27 0.74 4.33 -9.55
N SER A 28 0.43 5.37 -8.78
CA SER A 28 -0.75 6.19 -9.02
C SER A 28 -0.74 6.86 -10.38
N ALA A 29 0.41 7.41 -10.79
CA ALA A 29 0.58 8.01 -12.10
C ALA A 29 0.40 6.98 -13.24
N GLU A 30 0.92 5.77 -13.07
CA GLU A 30 0.85 4.71 -14.08
C GLU A 30 -0.56 4.15 -14.26
N TYR A 31 -1.31 3.96 -13.17
CA TYR A 31 -2.66 3.40 -13.20
C TYR A 31 -3.76 4.47 -13.16
N ASN A 32 -3.39 5.76 -13.21
CA ASN A 32 -4.29 6.91 -13.09
C ASN A 32 -5.22 6.81 -11.87
N LEU A 33 -4.62 6.63 -10.69
CA LEU A 33 -5.30 6.52 -9.41
C LEU A 33 -5.21 7.83 -8.62
N GLU A 34 -6.16 8.03 -7.72
CA GLU A 34 -6.05 9.04 -6.67
C GLU A 34 -5.06 8.56 -5.59
N ILE A 35 -4.49 9.47 -4.81
CA ILE A 35 -3.70 9.15 -3.61
C ILE A 35 -4.32 9.84 -2.43
N GLU A 36 -4.47 9.09 -1.34
CA GLU A 36 -4.83 9.61 -0.03
C GLU A 36 -3.82 9.10 1.00
N GLU A 37 -3.47 9.99 1.92
CA GLU A 37 -2.53 9.70 2.98
C GLU A 37 -3.22 9.93 4.32
N LEU A 38 -3.22 8.89 5.16
CA LEU A 38 -3.83 8.88 6.48
C LEU A 38 -2.70 8.76 7.51
N LYS A 39 -2.58 9.77 8.38
CA LYS A 39 -1.55 9.79 9.43
C LYS A 39 -2.07 9.09 10.67
N GLU A 40 -1.39 8.01 11.08
CA GLU A 40 -1.66 7.28 12.32
C GLU A 40 -3.16 6.93 12.52
N ASP A 41 -3.87 6.63 11.42
CA ASP A 41 -5.29 6.28 11.47
C ASP A 41 -5.47 4.83 11.93
N TRP A 42 -5.46 4.66 13.25
CA TRP A 42 -5.63 3.37 13.91
C TRP A 42 -7.03 2.77 13.70
N ILE A 43 -8.05 3.60 13.45
CA ILE A 43 -9.42 3.14 13.17
C ILE A 43 -9.45 2.46 11.81
N PHE A 44 -8.83 3.09 10.80
CA PHE A 44 -8.67 2.52 9.47
C PHE A 44 -7.89 1.20 9.53
N LEU A 45 -6.74 1.19 10.21
CA LEU A 45 -5.91 -0.02 10.37
C LEU A 45 -6.65 -1.15 11.10
N THR A 46 -7.45 -0.83 12.12
CA THR A 46 -8.25 -1.83 12.83
C THR A 46 -9.26 -2.50 11.89
N LYS A 47 -9.79 -1.77 10.92
CA LYS A 47 -10.83 -2.24 9.99
C LYS A 47 -10.27 -2.92 8.74
N TYR A 48 -9.18 -2.40 8.18
CA TYR A 48 -8.67 -2.81 6.86
C TYR A 48 -7.21 -3.26 6.88
N GLY A 49 -6.46 -2.90 7.92
CA GLY A 49 -5.04 -3.20 8.07
C GLY A 49 -4.77 -4.68 8.15
N GLU A 50 -3.63 -5.08 7.60
CA GLU A 50 -3.03 -6.37 7.92
C GLU A 50 -2.58 -6.33 9.39
N LYS A 51 -2.94 -7.37 10.13
CA LYS A 51 -2.61 -7.53 11.54
C LYS A 51 -1.66 -8.71 11.70
N ASP A 52 -0.74 -8.59 12.65
CA ASP A 52 0.09 -9.70 13.09
C ASP A 52 -0.72 -10.75 13.88
N GLU A 53 -0.04 -11.82 14.31
CA GLU A 53 -0.64 -12.93 15.06
C GLU A 53 -1.22 -12.50 16.42
N LEU A 54 -0.78 -11.35 16.95
CA LEU A 54 -1.24 -10.79 18.22
C LEU A 54 -2.34 -9.73 18.03
N GLY A 55 -2.73 -9.47 16.77
CA GLY A 55 -3.77 -8.49 16.41
C GLY A 55 -3.26 -7.05 16.30
N GLY A 56 -1.94 -6.82 16.39
CA GLY A 56 -1.30 -5.53 16.19
C GLY A 56 -1.22 -5.18 14.71
N ALA A 57 -1.52 -3.93 14.36
CA ALA A 57 -1.31 -3.41 13.01
C ALA A 57 -0.04 -2.56 12.98
N ASP A 58 0.91 -2.95 12.14
CA ASP A 58 2.12 -2.17 11.87
C ASP A 58 1.82 -1.06 10.87
N ILE A 59 2.53 0.06 10.97
CA ILE A 59 2.67 1.06 9.90
C ILE A 59 4.11 1.04 9.38
N PRO A 60 4.34 1.44 8.12
CA PRO A 60 3.37 1.92 7.14
C PRO A 60 2.67 0.82 6.33
N GLN A 61 1.43 1.06 5.90
CA GLN A 61 0.67 0.17 4.99
C GLN A 61 0.13 0.89 3.77
N ILE A 62 0.01 0.19 2.63
CA ILE A 62 -0.65 0.66 1.41
C ILE A 62 -1.89 -0.20 1.14
N PHE A 63 -2.96 0.47 0.73
CA PHE A 63 -4.23 -0.13 0.35
C PHE A 63 -4.67 0.35 -1.04
N LEU A 64 -5.48 -0.48 -1.70
CA LEU A 64 -6.17 -0.16 -2.93
C LEU A 64 -7.68 -0.03 -2.65
N GLU A 65 -8.25 1.13 -2.95
CA GLU A 65 -9.71 1.30 -3.04
C GLU A 65 -10.15 1.02 -4.48
N LEU A 66 -11.12 0.12 -4.63
CA LEU A 66 -11.79 -0.17 -5.88
C LEU A 66 -13.01 0.73 -6.08
N LYS A 67 -13.45 0.92 -7.33
CA LYS A 67 -14.63 1.76 -7.65
C LYS A 67 -15.93 1.31 -6.99
N ASN A 68 -16.01 0.07 -6.52
CA ASN A 68 -17.16 -0.46 -5.76
C ASN A 68 -17.03 -0.24 -4.23
N GLY A 69 -16.05 0.53 -3.77
CA GLY A 69 -15.82 0.84 -2.36
C GLY A 69 -15.05 -0.25 -1.58
N LYS A 70 -14.64 -1.35 -2.21
CA LYS A 70 -13.82 -2.38 -1.54
C LYS A 70 -12.40 -1.84 -1.33
N ILE A 71 -11.92 -1.95 -0.10
CA ILE A 71 -10.54 -1.62 0.30
C ILE A 71 -9.77 -2.93 0.47
N ILE A 72 -8.58 -2.99 -0.11
CA ILE A 72 -7.74 -4.18 -0.11
C ILE A 72 -6.34 -3.77 0.33
N HIS A 73 -5.82 -4.42 1.36
CA HIS A 73 -4.41 -4.31 1.74
C HIS A 73 -3.50 -4.87 0.65
N ILE A 74 -2.45 -4.12 0.29
CA ILE A 74 -1.51 -4.53 -0.76
C ILE A 74 -0.04 -4.50 -0.33
N MET A 75 0.33 -3.85 0.80
CA MET A 75 1.71 -3.84 1.32
C MET A 75 1.79 -3.35 2.77
N THR A 76 2.55 -4.03 3.65
CA THR A 76 2.92 -3.58 5.02
C THR A 76 4.42 -3.33 5.18
N LYS A 77 5.27 -4.00 4.38
CA LYS A 77 6.72 -3.94 4.55
C LYS A 77 7.39 -3.73 3.20
N MET A 78 8.20 -2.68 3.11
CA MET A 78 8.99 -2.45 1.91
C MET A 78 10.05 -3.55 1.77
N PRO A 79 10.23 -4.14 0.58
CA PRO A 79 11.27 -5.12 0.35
C PRO A 79 12.65 -4.48 0.54
N ILE A 80 13.59 -5.31 1.00
CA ILE A 80 15.00 -4.97 1.12
C ILE A 80 15.81 -5.68 0.03
N SER A 81 16.88 -5.02 -0.41
CA SER A 81 17.89 -5.57 -1.31
C SER A 81 18.87 -6.47 -0.55
N GLU A 82 19.72 -7.19 -1.28
CA GLU A 82 20.78 -8.03 -0.70
C GLU A 82 21.78 -7.22 0.15
N GLN A 83 21.85 -5.90 -0.07
CA GLN A 83 22.68 -4.97 0.71
C GLN A 83 21.97 -4.44 1.97
N GLY A 84 20.77 -4.93 2.30
CA GLY A 84 19.98 -4.47 3.44
C GLY A 84 19.36 -3.08 3.27
N LYS A 85 19.31 -2.55 2.03
CA LYS A 85 18.70 -1.25 1.72
C LYS A 85 17.29 -1.44 1.20
N ILE A 86 16.42 -0.45 1.38
CA ILE A 86 15.09 -0.46 0.78
C ILE A 86 15.17 -0.55 -0.74
N ASP A 87 14.48 -1.53 -1.30
CA ASP A 87 14.40 -1.83 -2.72
C ASP A 87 13.11 -1.25 -3.32
N GLU A 88 13.18 -0.01 -3.78
CA GLU A 88 12.04 0.71 -4.35
C GLU A 88 11.52 0.05 -5.65
N GLU A 89 12.41 -0.54 -6.45
CA GLU A 89 12.04 -1.18 -7.72
C GLU A 89 11.27 -2.47 -7.48
N LYS A 90 11.74 -3.30 -6.54
CA LYS A 90 11.02 -4.49 -6.11
C LYS A 90 9.69 -4.14 -5.46
N ALA A 91 9.62 -3.05 -4.69
CA ALA A 91 8.35 -2.58 -4.10
C ALA A 91 7.32 -2.24 -5.19
N ILE A 92 7.75 -1.48 -6.21
CA ILE A 92 6.91 -1.15 -7.37
C ILE A 92 6.43 -2.41 -8.07
N LYS A 93 7.33 -3.37 -8.34
CA LYS A 93 6.98 -4.63 -9.01
C LYS A 93 5.93 -5.42 -8.22
N ILE A 94 6.13 -5.58 -6.91
CA ILE A 94 5.18 -6.28 -6.02
C ILE A 94 3.80 -5.60 -6.05
N LEU A 95 3.75 -4.26 -5.97
CA LEU A 95 2.49 -3.52 -6.02
C LEU A 95 1.78 -3.71 -7.37
N LYS A 96 2.50 -3.65 -8.48
CA LYS A 96 1.93 -3.90 -9.81
C LYS A 96 1.33 -5.29 -9.91
N GLU A 97 2.10 -6.32 -9.55
CA GLU A 97 1.64 -7.70 -9.58
C GLU A 97 0.39 -7.90 -8.71
N LYS A 98 0.37 -7.30 -7.51
CA LYS A 98 -0.78 -7.37 -6.60
C LYS A 98 -2.00 -6.65 -7.18
N ILE A 99 -1.85 -5.44 -7.71
CA ILE A 99 -2.92 -4.68 -8.34
C ILE A 99 -3.47 -5.44 -9.54
N GLU A 100 -2.62 -5.93 -10.44
CA GLU A 100 -3.06 -6.68 -11.61
C GLU A 100 -3.79 -7.97 -11.23
N SER A 101 -3.28 -8.71 -10.24
CA SER A 101 -3.95 -9.90 -9.70
C SER A 101 -5.36 -9.56 -9.21
N ILE A 102 -5.50 -8.51 -8.39
CA ILE A 102 -6.81 -8.02 -7.88
C ILE A 102 -7.74 -7.62 -9.02
N LEU A 103 -7.23 -6.96 -10.06
CA LEU A 103 -8.04 -6.52 -11.19
C LEU A 103 -8.51 -7.70 -12.07
N ARG A 104 -7.73 -8.79 -12.12
CA ARG A 104 -8.00 -10.03 -12.88
C ARG A 104 -8.96 -10.99 -12.18
N GLU A 105 -8.99 -11.06 -10.84
CA GLU A 105 -9.76 -12.05 -10.03
C GLU A 105 -11.30 -12.07 -10.22
N LYS A 106 -11.87 -11.32 -11.18
CA LYS A 106 -13.23 -11.54 -11.71
C LYS A 106 -13.31 -11.17 -13.20
N THR A 107 -12.69 -11.99 -14.03
CA THR A 107 -13.13 -12.22 -15.42
C THR A 107 -13.82 -13.57 -15.47
#